data_AF-A0A1I2Y068-F1
#
_entry.id   AF-A0A1I2Y068-F1
#
_cell.length_a   1.000
_cell.length_b   1.000
_cell.length_c   1.000
_cell.angle_alpha   90.00
_cell.angle_beta   90.00
_cell.angle_gamma   90.00
#
_symmetry.space_group_name_H-M   'P 1'
#
loop_
_entity.id
_entity.type
_entity.pdbx_description
1 polymer ?
#
loop_
_entity_poly.entity_id
_entity_poly.type
_entity_poly.pdbx_seq_one_letter_code
_entity_poly.pdbx_strand_id
1 'polypeptide(L)'
;MFEFDKYEEHLHVDRGLAPASAYDPVDDIAKMSLLMWGEHCVECAAPSCFTSCDLYQSRPDSRCRRLTYGMYRNQSFPSARGYGAEVAFKKWGKIEARGNTLMLPAGAALLIERMISFSAPLANAAGALMYRLTRDSRWSYLEQALLERFGRWLHRRNSSSRQQPEVFLLEVYNPMDVPVRIQLNMIIASGMSKTLHASSLPPPFRSSVTLPPGYSRHEFGREHFSKITDCGLPFDVNIVPDGEGMARIVFLTADFVVHRKGARGESSGPPKIKCVVWDLDNTMWNGILLENEAVALRPNVIELLRFFDERGVLLSIASKNDEPSAWRRLEELGIANYFLYPQINWMPKSENIKVIAEQLNIGLDTFAFIDDNPFELEEVSRALKGVACVNAADIDQLFSSPRYQGTMSDEAKKRSKFYREEFVRKKSASQFGSDYLGFLASCGIKLNVDLYADDDLDRVSELVQRTNQLNFSGRKYLRSEILPILVDNEVSKYVLRCADNYGSYGAVGFCIVRFDKDEIRVEDFMLSCRVQGRFIEQALFNHLVNELEGEKPKSLWVNFQPTGRNIPAQQVLESLNFVPCPSGKGLRLDLSRHTLECNFISVQSSAAQQER
;
A
#
# COMPACT_ATOMS: atom_id res chain seq x y z
N MET A 1 -7.18 19.74 10.43
CA MET A 1 -8.03 19.58 11.64
C MET A 1 -8.14 18.10 12.00
N PHE A 2 -8.19 17.79 13.29
CA PHE A 2 -8.38 16.43 13.81
C PHE A 2 -9.67 16.35 14.65
N GLU A 3 -10.31 15.18 14.68
CA GLU A 3 -11.56 14.89 15.39
C GLU A 3 -11.31 14.67 16.90
N PHE A 4 -11.16 15.77 17.66
CA PHE A 4 -10.85 15.71 19.09
C PHE A 4 -12.08 15.49 20.00
N ASP A 5 -13.29 15.72 19.51
CA ASP A 5 -14.54 15.62 20.28
C ASP A 5 -14.92 14.17 20.63
N LYS A 6 -14.20 13.20 20.08
CA LYS A 6 -14.36 11.75 20.34
C LYS A 6 -13.31 11.22 21.31
N TYR A 7 -12.50 12.11 21.89
CA TYR A 7 -11.52 11.78 22.89
C TYR A 7 -12.18 11.35 24.20
N GLU A 8 -11.72 10.25 24.79
CA GLU A 8 -12.21 9.76 26.07
C GLU A 8 -11.10 9.70 27.10
N GLU A 9 -11.18 10.65 28.03
CA GLU A 9 -10.18 10.92 29.03
C GLU A 9 -9.81 9.68 29.87
N HIS A 10 -10.80 8.90 30.30
CA HIS A 10 -10.59 7.72 31.15
C HIS A 10 -9.79 6.58 30.48
N LEU A 11 -9.64 6.59 29.15
CA LEU A 11 -8.86 5.59 28.40
C LEU A 11 -7.42 6.03 28.14
N HIS A 12 -7.10 7.31 28.35
CA HIS A 12 -5.76 7.86 28.14
C HIS A 12 -5.01 7.88 29.47
N VAL A 13 -4.38 6.76 29.80
CA VAL A 13 -3.74 6.51 31.12
C VAL A 13 -2.41 7.27 31.27
N ASP A 14 -1.71 7.54 30.17
CA ASP A 14 -0.33 8.04 30.13
C ASP A 14 -0.20 9.38 29.39
N ARG A 15 -0.84 10.42 29.93
CA ARG A 15 -0.96 11.75 29.30
C ARG A 15 0.29 12.64 29.41
N GLY A 16 1.31 12.16 30.13
CA GLY A 16 2.55 12.90 30.37
C GLY A 16 3.50 12.95 29.17
N LEU A 17 3.05 12.56 27.97
CA LEU A 17 3.88 12.55 26.79
C LEU A 17 4.32 13.98 26.44
N ALA A 18 5.63 14.19 26.42
CA ALA A 18 6.29 15.43 26.06
C ALA A 18 7.46 15.13 25.11
N PRO A 19 7.85 16.09 24.25
CA PRO A 19 8.96 15.89 23.34
C PRO A 19 10.30 15.76 24.08
N ALA A 20 11.15 14.84 23.63
CA ALA A 20 12.49 14.65 24.19
C ALA A 20 13.50 15.73 23.76
N SER A 21 13.20 16.47 22.68
CA SER A 21 14.04 17.53 22.13
C SER A 21 13.21 18.73 21.71
N ALA A 22 13.83 19.91 21.63
CA ALA A 22 13.20 21.06 20.98
C ALA A 22 12.98 20.78 19.48
N TYR A 23 11.99 21.44 18.90
CA TYR A 23 11.67 21.32 17.48
C TYR A 23 11.05 22.63 16.99
N ASP A 24 11.51 23.08 15.82
CA ASP A 24 10.98 24.25 15.14
C ASP A 24 9.97 23.80 14.08
N PRO A 25 8.66 23.98 14.31
CA PRO A 25 7.65 23.64 13.33
C PRO A 25 7.82 24.50 12.08
N VAL A 26 7.36 23.96 10.95
CA VAL A 26 7.28 24.72 9.70
C VAL A 26 6.55 26.05 9.89
N ASP A 27 7.17 27.16 9.48
CA ASP A 27 6.64 28.52 9.68
C ASP A 27 6.42 29.29 8.37
N ASP A 28 6.86 28.72 7.25
CA ASP A 28 6.87 29.31 5.92
C ASP A 28 5.64 28.91 5.06
N ILE A 29 4.65 28.25 5.66
CA ILE A 29 3.38 27.93 4.99
C ILE A 29 2.65 29.24 4.62
N ALA A 30 2.49 29.48 3.32
CA ALA A 30 1.67 30.58 2.80
C ALA A 30 0.19 30.20 2.78
N LYS A 31 -0.10 29.02 2.24
CA LYS A 31 -1.45 28.48 2.11
C LYS A 31 -1.48 27.01 2.47
N MET A 32 -2.61 26.55 2.97
CA MET A 32 -2.84 25.15 3.30
C MET A 32 -4.27 24.71 2.98
N SER A 33 -4.45 23.41 2.75
CA SER A 33 -5.76 22.78 2.72
C SER A 33 -6.38 22.72 4.11
N LEU A 34 -7.71 22.63 4.14
CA LEU A 34 -8.46 22.24 5.33
C LEU A 34 -8.85 20.77 5.20
N LEU A 35 -8.04 19.87 5.76
CA LEU A 35 -8.36 18.45 5.90
C LEU A 35 -8.96 18.18 7.28
N MET A 36 -9.94 17.28 7.34
CA MET A 36 -10.58 16.85 8.59
C MET A 36 -10.28 15.37 8.80
N TRP A 37 -9.32 15.09 9.67
CA TRP A 37 -8.88 13.74 10.00
C TRP A 37 -9.82 13.13 11.03
N GLY A 38 -10.48 12.05 10.62
CA GLY A 38 -11.29 11.20 11.47
C GLY A 38 -10.65 9.83 11.68
N GLU A 39 -11.13 9.12 12.68
CA GLU A 39 -10.74 7.75 12.99
C GLU A 39 -11.56 6.75 12.16
N HIS A 40 -10.86 5.87 11.46
CA HIS A 40 -11.45 4.91 10.54
C HIS A 40 -10.80 3.52 10.71
N CYS A 41 -11.44 2.49 10.17
CA CYS A 41 -10.89 1.13 10.10
C CYS A 41 -10.45 0.82 8.67
N VAL A 42 -9.28 0.20 8.51
CA VAL A 42 -8.76 -0.23 7.19
C VAL A 42 -9.76 -1.16 6.49
N GLU A 43 -10.45 -2.02 7.25
CA GLU A 43 -11.36 -3.06 6.77
C GLU A 43 -12.84 -2.64 6.82
N CYS A 44 -13.14 -1.35 7.03
CA CYS A 44 -14.47 -0.89 7.45
C CYS A 44 -15.61 -1.33 6.51
N ALA A 45 -16.52 -2.14 7.05
CA ALA A 45 -17.81 -2.46 6.46
C ALA A 45 -18.96 -1.74 7.17
N ALA A 46 -18.76 -0.49 7.59
CA ALA A 46 -19.79 0.27 8.28
C ALA A 46 -21.07 0.40 7.39
N PRO A 47 -22.27 0.29 7.98
CA PRO A 47 -22.55 0.05 9.39
C PRO A 47 -22.54 -1.45 9.79
N SER A 48 -22.52 -2.38 8.83
CA SER A 48 -22.61 -3.84 9.11
C SER A 48 -21.50 -4.38 10.01
N CYS A 49 -20.32 -3.76 10.02
CA CYS A 49 -19.24 -4.17 10.91
C CYS A 49 -19.49 -3.86 12.40
N PHE A 50 -20.46 -3.01 12.75
CA PHE A 50 -20.71 -2.63 14.14
C PHE A 50 -21.33 -3.78 14.97
N THR A 51 -21.95 -4.76 14.32
CA THR A 51 -22.56 -5.92 14.98
C THR A 51 -21.76 -7.21 14.79
N SER A 52 -20.91 -7.28 13.77
CA SER A 52 -20.27 -8.53 13.33
C SER A 52 -18.76 -8.60 13.56
N CYS A 53 -18.12 -7.48 13.95
CA CYS A 53 -16.68 -7.42 14.13
C CYS A 53 -16.29 -7.67 15.59
N ASP A 54 -15.47 -8.70 15.84
CA ASP A 54 -14.94 -9.03 17.18
C ASP A 54 -14.11 -7.90 17.79
N LEU A 55 -13.54 -7.03 16.95
CA LEU A 55 -12.79 -5.88 17.43
C LEU A 55 -13.67 -4.65 17.66
N TYR A 56 -14.96 -4.67 17.31
CA TYR A 56 -15.80 -3.49 17.45
C TYR A 56 -15.83 -3.04 18.91
N GLN A 57 -15.52 -1.76 19.09
CA GLN A 57 -15.66 -1.06 20.36
C GLN A 57 -16.37 0.24 20.04
N SER A 58 -17.40 0.56 20.80
CA SER A 58 -18.18 1.77 20.56
C SER A 58 -17.41 3.03 20.98
N ARG A 59 -17.45 4.05 20.14
CA ARG A 59 -17.12 5.45 20.43
C ARG A 59 -18.35 6.18 21.02
N PRO A 60 -18.22 7.43 21.51
CA PRO A 60 -19.37 8.19 22.00
C PRO A 60 -20.48 8.40 20.96
N ASP A 61 -20.15 8.35 19.68
CA ASP A 61 -21.08 8.43 18.54
C ASP A 61 -21.54 7.06 18.01
N SER A 62 -21.31 5.98 18.75
CA SER A 62 -21.62 4.59 18.38
C SER A 62 -20.84 4.02 17.18
N ARG A 63 -19.83 4.73 16.67
CA ARG A 63 -18.97 4.22 15.60
C ARG A 63 -17.86 3.33 16.14
N CYS A 64 -17.18 2.63 15.23
CA CYS A 64 -16.07 1.76 15.57
C CYS A 64 -14.86 2.57 16.06
N ARG A 65 -14.38 2.21 17.26
CA ARG A 65 -13.17 2.76 17.88
C ARG A 65 -11.95 1.97 17.44
N ARG A 66 -11.08 2.55 16.62
CA ARG A 66 -9.76 2.06 16.19
C ARG A 66 -8.58 2.87 16.71
N LEU A 67 -8.82 3.85 17.58
CA LEU A 67 -7.81 4.54 18.37
C LEU A 67 -8.00 4.16 19.84
N THR A 68 -6.94 4.18 20.64
CA THR A 68 -7.00 3.75 22.04
C THR A 68 -7.99 4.60 22.84
N TYR A 69 -7.89 5.92 22.69
CA TYR A 69 -8.66 6.92 23.43
C TYR A 69 -9.26 8.02 22.53
N GLY A 70 -9.32 7.79 21.22
CA GLY A 70 -9.61 8.85 20.23
C GLY A 70 -8.35 9.69 19.92
N MET A 71 -8.53 10.87 19.33
CA MET A 71 -7.43 11.80 19.06
C MET A 71 -7.29 12.78 20.23
N TYR A 72 -6.08 12.95 20.76
CA TYR A 72 -5.83 13.84 21.90
C TYR A 72 -5.09 15.10 21.48
N ARG A 73 -5.55 16.26 21.97
CA ARG A 73 -4.90 17.56 21.74
C ARG A 73 -3.79 17.76 22.77
N ASN A 74 -2.56 17.41 22.41
CA ASN A 74 -1.40 17.52 23.29
C ASN A 74 -0.69 18.87 23.10
N GLN A 75 -0.76 19.74 24.12
CA GLN A 75 -0.19 21.09 24.10
C GLN A 75 1.33 21.12 24.25
N SER A 76 1.95 20.02 24.71
CA SER A 76 3.41 19.91 24.87
C SER A 76 4.16 19.90 23.54
N PHE A 77 3.45 19.70 22.43
CA PHE A 77 4.03 19.63 21.09
C PHE A 77 3.69 20.89 20.29
N PRO A 78 4.64 21.81 20.10
CA PRO A 78 4.41 23.01 19.30
C PRO A 78 4.19 22.63 17.82
N SER A 79 3.28 23.34 17.15
CA SER A 79 2.99 23.20 15.72
C SER A 79 2.43 24.52 15.19
N ALA A 80 2.19 24.63 13.89
CA ALA A 80 1.44 25.75 13.31
C ALA A 80 0.04 25.95 13.94
N ARG A 81 -0.53 24.90 14.57
CA ARG A 81 -1.81 24.93 15.29
C ARG A 81 -1.66 25.27 16.77
N GLY A 82 -0.44 25.22 17.31
CA GLY A 82 -0.13 25.38 18.73
C GLY A 82 -0.32 24.12 19.58
N TYR A 83 -0.50 22.96 18.94
CA TYR A 83 -0.62 21.65 19.61
C TYR A 83 -0.27 20.52 18.63
N GLY A 84 0.10 19.35 19.17
CA GLY A 84 0.17 18.09 18.44
C GLY A 84 -1.12 17.30 18.58
N ALA A 85 -1.56 16.66 17.50
CA ALA A 85 -2.64 15.68 17.53
C ALA A 85 -2.06 14.30 17.83
N GLU A 86 -2.18 13.88 19.08
CA GLU A 86 -1.67 12.59 19.54
C GLU A 86 -2.68 11.47 19.26
N VAL A 87 -2.18 10.39 18.65
CA VAL A 87 -2.97 9.27 18.17
C VAL A 87 -2.27 7.97 18.54
N ALA A 88 -2.95 7.13 19.32
CA ALA A 88 -2.56 5.75 19.56
C ALA A 88 -3.47 4.81 18.76
N PHE A 89 -2.91 4.14 17.74
CA PHE A 89 -3.63 3.27 16.83
C PHE A 89 -3.89 1.90 17.46
N LYS A 90 -5.10 1.38 17.27
CA LYS A 90 -5.44 -0.02 17.49
C LYS A 90 -5.19 -0.85 16.23
N LYS A 91 -5.22 -2.18 16.36
CA LYS A 91 -5.22 -3.11 15.22
C LYS A 91 -6.27 -2.68 14.18
N TRP A 92 -5.83 -2.56 12.92
CA TRP A 92 -6.59 -2.08 11.76
C TRP A 92 -7.07 -0.62 11.82
N GLY A 93 -6.52 0.19 12.73
CA GLY A 93 -6.79 1.61 12.79
C GLY A 93 -6.09 2.38 11.68
N LYS A 94 -6.80 3.37 11.15
CA LYS A 94 -6.26 4.39 10.26
C LYS A 94 -6.87 5.74 10.61
N ILE A 95 -6.19 6.80 10.24
CA ILE A 95 -6.82 8.12 10.16
C ILE A 95 -7.12 8.42 8.69
N GLU A 96 -8.28 9.02 8.43
CA GLU A 96 -8.76 9.29 7.09
C GLU A 96 -9.40 10.66 7.03
N ALA A 97 -9.17 11.37 5.93
CA ALA A 97 -9.76 12.67 5.64
C ALA A 97 -10.31 12.69 4.22
N ARG A 98 -11.40 13.43 4.02
CA ARG A 98 -11.88 13.72 2.67
C ARG A 98 -10.88 14.65 1.98
N GLY A 99 -10.37 14.22 0.83
CA GLY A 99 -9.43 14.98 0.02
C GLY A 99 -10.00 16.33 -0.43
N ASN A 100 -9.25 17.40 -0.14
CA ASN A 100 -9.59 18.76 -0.53
C ASN A 100 -8.31 19.55 -0.82
N THR A 101 -8.17 20.04 -2.06
CA THR A 101 -7.02 20.84 -2.48
C THR A 101 -7.31 22.35 -2.59
N LEU A 102 -8.41 22.83 -2.00
CA LEU A 102 -8.66 24.26 -1.88
C LEU A 102 -7.62 24.91 -0.97
N MET A 103 -6.71 25.67 -1.57
CA MET A 103 -5.61 26.36 -0.87
C MET A 103 -6.08 27.68 -0.24
N LEU A 104 -6.19 27.71 1.08
CA LEU A 104 -6.54 28.89 1.87
C LEU A 104 -5.30 29.52 2.49
N PRO A 105 -5.23 30.85 2.67
CA PRO A 105 -4.18 31.46 3.49
C PRO A 105 -4.07 30.77 4.85
N ALA A 106 -2.86 30.44 5.30
CA ALA A 106 -2.64 29.59 6.48
C ALA A 106 -3.39 30.10 7.72
N GLY A 107 -3.28 31.40 8.02
CA GLY A 107 -4.01 32.02 9.14
C GLY A 107 -5.53 31.92 9.02
N ALA A 108 -6.09 32.01 7.81
CA ALA A 108 -7.52 31.85 7.58
C ALA A 108 -7.98 30.40 7.75
N ALA A 109 -7.20 29.43 7.26
CA ALA A 109 -7.48 28.01 7.46
C ALA A 109 -7.51 27.67 8.96
N LEU A 110 -6.50 28.11 9.72
CA LEU A 110 -6.41 27.92 11.16
C LEU A 110 -7.54 28.61 11.93
N LEU A 111 -7.98 29.79 11.51
CA LEU A 111 -9.13 30.47 12.09
C LEU A 111 -10.42 29.68 11.88
N ILE A 112 -10.64 29.15 10.67
CA ILE A 112 -11.79 28.28 10.36
C ILE A 112 -11.75 27.02 11.22
N GLU A 113 -10.59 26.36 11.35
CA GLU A 113 -10.43 25.19 12.24
C GLU A 113 -10.82 25.50 13.69
N ARG A 114 -10.40 26.66 14.21
CA ARG A 114 -10.76 27.11 15.57
C ARG A 114 -12.25 27.36 15.71
N MET A 115 -12.89 27.99 14.72
CA MET A 115 -14.34 28.23 14.73
C MET A 115 -15.15 26.93 14.67
N ILE A 116 -14.72 25.96 13.85
CA ILE A 116 -15.36 24.65 13.77
C ILE A 116 -15.20 23.93 15.11
N SER A 117 -13.98 23.89 15.67
CA SER A 117 -13.71 23.27 16.98
C SER A 117 -14.53 23.88 18.11
N PHE A 118 -14.80 25.18 18.06
CA PHE A 118 -15.60 25.89 19.06
C PHE A 118 -17.10 25.63 18.90
N SER A 119 -17.60 25.52 17.66
CA SER A 119 -19.03 25.31 17.40
C SER A 119 -19.46 23.84 17.49
N ALA A 120 -18.53 22.89 17.33
CA ALA A 120 -18.74 21.45 17.42
C ALA A 120 -19.52 20.99 18.68
N PRO A 121 -19.10 21.34 19.92
CA PRO A 121 -19.85 20.97 21.14
C PRO A 121 -21.29 21.51 21.18
N LEU A 122 -21.51 22.72 20.66
CA LEU A 122 -22.84 23.35 20.60
C LEU A 122 -23.74 22.63 19.60
N ALA A 123 -23.22 22.28 18.42
CA ALA A 123 -23.94 21.50 17.43
C ALA A 123 -24.30 20.10 17.97
N ASN A 124 -23.39 19.47 18.72
CA ASN A 124 -23.63 18.19 19.39
C ASN A 124 -24.69 18.29 20.48
N ALA A 125 -24.66 19.33 21.31
CA ALA A 125 -25.69 19.55 22.33
C ALA A 125 -27.07 19.79 21.69
N ALA A 126 -27.13 20.58 20.62
CA ALA A 126 -28.37 20.81 19.87
C ALA A 126 -28.88 19.53 19.19
N GLY A 127 -27.99 18.73 18.59
CA GLY A 127 -28.32 17.44 18.00
C GLY A 127 -28.87 16.45 19.03
N ALA A 128 -28.23 16.35 20.20
CA ALA A 128 -28.69 15.50 21.30
C ALA A 128 -30.06 15.93 21.85
N LEU A 129 -30.29 17.24 21.98
CA LEU A 129 -31.58 17.79 22.39
C LEU A 129 -32.68 17.48 21.37
N MET A 130 -32.40 17.69 20.08
CA MET A 130 -33.35 17.39 19.00
C MET A 130 -33.61 15.89 18.87
N TYR A 131 -32.61 15.03 19.08
CA TYR A 131 -32.81 13.58 19.15
C TYR A 131 -33.74 13.20 20.31
N ARG A 132 -33.55 13.79 21.50
CA ARG A 132 -34.45 13.56 22.65
C ARG A 132 -35.90 14.00 22.37
N LEU A 133 -36.08 15.11 21.66
CA LEU A 133 -37.39 15.67 21.33
C LEU A 133 -38.10 14.90 20.20
N THR A 134 -37.36 14.48 19.17
CA THR A 134 -37.94 13.93 17.93
C THR A 134 -37.83 12.40 17.84
N ARG A 135 -36.97 11.77 18.65
CA ARG A 135 -36.52 10.36 18.54
C ARG A 135 -35.99 9.97 17.16
N ASP A 136 -35.70 10.94 16.31
CA ASP A 136 -35.20 10.71 14.97
C ASP A 136 -33.67 10.65 15.00
N SER A 137 -33.14 9.46 14.69
CA SER A 137 -31.70 9.17 14.65
C SER A 137 -30.90 10.11 13.73
N ARG A 138 -31.53 10.83 12.80
CA ARG A 138 -30.83 11.81 11.95
C ARG A 138 -30.20 12.95 12.75
N TRP A 139 -30.75 13.28 13.93
CA TRP A 139 -30.22 14.35 14.79
C TRP A 139 -28.96 13.96 15.56
N SER A 140 -28.68 12.66 15.76
CA SER A 140 -27.40 12.21 16.34
C SER A 140 -26.22 12.37 15.39
N TYR A 141 -26.47 12.76 14.12
CA TYR A 141 -25.46 12.95 13.08
C TYR A 141 -25.39 14.39 12.55
N LEU A 142 -26.02 15.36 13.24
CA LEU A 142 -26.14 16.74 12.74
C LEU A 142 -24.79 17.40 12.48
N GLU A 143 -23.87 17.32 13.45
CA GLU A 143 -22.51 17.88 13.34
C GLU A 143 -21.79 17.28 12.13
N GLN A 144 -21.78 15.95 12.02
CA GLN A 144 -21.15 15.26 10.92
C GLN A 144 -21.78 15.60 9.57
N ALA A 145 -23.10 15.66 9.49
CA ALA A 145 -23.79 16.02 8.25
C ALA A 145 -23.45 17.45 7.80
N LEU A 146 -23.25 18.37 8.77
CA LEU A 146 -22.77 19.74 8.52
C LEU A 146 -21.30 19.74 8.06
N LEU A 147 -20.42 19.00 8.72
CA LEU A 147 -19.01 18.86 8.35
C LEU A 147 -18.84 18.21 6.96
N GLU A 148 -19.61 17.17 6.66
CA GLU A 148 -19.60 16.51 5.34
C GLU A 148 -20.19 17.41 4.25
N ARG A 149 -21.23 18.20 4.55
CA ARG A 149 -21.75 19.22 3.61
C ARG A 149 -20.72 20.31 3.37
N PHE A 150 -20.03 20.75 4.42
CA PHE A 150 -18.98 21.75 4.33
C PHE A 150 -17.77 21.23 3.53
N GLY A 151 -17.30 20.01 3.80
CA GLY A 151 -16.25 19.34 3.02
C GLY A 151 -16.62 19.17 1.54
N ARG A 152 -17.85 18.76 1.24
CA ARG A 152 -18.37 18.70 -0.14
C ARG A 152 -18.44 20.08 -0.79
N TRP A 153 -18.83 21.10 -0.05
CA TRP A 153 -18.86 22.47 -0.54
C TRP A 153 -17.46 23.01 -0.84
N LEU A 154 -16.49 22.77 0.03
CA LEU A 154 -15.07 23.12 -0.20
C LEU A 154 -14.53 22.44 -1.45
N HIS A 155 -14.80 21.14 -1.61
CA HIS A 155 -14.40 20.37 -2.79
C HIS A 155 -15.02 20.91 -4.09
N ARG A 156 -16.30 21.33 -4.09
CA ARG A 156 -16.93 21.98 -5.26
C ARG A 156 -16.33 23.35 -5.57
N ARG A 157 -15.96 24.11 -4.54
CA ARG A 157 -15.34 25.43 -4.68
C ARG A 157 -13.90 25.34 -5.19
N ASN A 158 -13.28 24.18 -5.04
CA ASN A 158 -11.95 23.85 -5.54
C ASN A 158 -11.85 23.91 -7.07
N SER A 159 -12.94 23.60 -7.80
CA SER A 159 -13.00 23.70 -9.27
C SER A 159 -12.74 25.12 -9.80
N SER A 160 -12.73 26.13 -8.92
CA SER A 160 -12.47 27.54 -9.24
C SER A 160 -11.12 28.06 -8.70
N SER A 161 -10.34 27.24 -7.98
CA SER A 161 -9.05 27.66 -7.43
C SER A 161 -7.97 27.70 -8.53
N ARG A 162 -7.34 28.86 -8.72
CA ARG A 162 -6.21 29.02 -9.66
C ARG A 162 -4.89 28.45 -9.13
N GLN A 163 -4.78 28.19 -7.83
CA GLN A 163 -3.52 27.76 -7.20
C GLN A 163 -3.66 26.36 -6.63
N GLN A 164 -2.79 25.48 -7.11
CA GLN A 164 -2.70 24.07 -6.75
C GLN A 164 -1.71 23.87 -5.59
N PRO A 165 -1.84 22.78 -4.80
CA PRO A 165 -0.88 22.47 -3.75
C PRO A 165 0.50 22.13 -4.34
N GLU A 166 1.57 22.48 -3.64
CA GLU A 166 2.94 22.18 -4.04
C GLU A 166 3.42 20.85 -3.45
N VAL A 167 3.12 20.63 -2.16
CA VAL A 167 3.46 19.41 -1.45
C VAL A 167 2.32 18.98 -0.53
N PHE A 168 2.29 17.69 -0.19
CA PHE A 168 1.61 17.22 1.01
C PHE A 168 2.66 17.17 2.12
N LEU A 169 2.46 17.94 3.19
CA LEU A 169 3.39 18.07 4.29
C LEU A 169 2.93 17.21 5.46
N LEU A 170 3.78 16.27 5.85
CA LEU A 170 3.61 15.43 7.03
C LEU A 170 4.73 15.72 8.04
N GLU A 171 4.35 16.34 9.15
CA GLU A 171 5.24 16.67 10.24
C GLU A 171 4.76 15.97 11.51
N VAL A 172 5.60 15.12 12.10
CA VAL A 172 5.20 14.20 13.17
C VAL A 172 6.29 14.02 14.21
N TYR A 173 5.90 13.58 15.40
CA TYR A 173 6.78 13.06 16.44
C TYR A 173 6.43 11.61 16.74
N ASN A 174 7.43 10.72 16.67
CA ASN A 174 7.33 9.33 17.07
C ASN A 174 7.83 9.17 18.52
N PRO A 175 6.96 8.93 19.50
CA PRO A 175 7.35 8.71 20.89
C PRO A 175 7.92 7.33 21.18
N MET A 176 7.91 6.41 20.21
CA MET A 176 8.39 5.04 20.39
C MET A 176 9.92 4.98 20.23
N ASP A 177 10.56 4.07 20.94
CA ASP A 177 12.01 3.82 20.83
C ASP A 177 12.41 3.10 19.53
N VAL A 178 11.42 2.66 18.74
CA VAL A 178 11.60 1.99 17.46
C VAL A 178 10.99 2.80 16.32
N PRO A 179 11.55 2.73 15.09
CA PRO A 179 10.96 3.36 13.93
C PRO A 179 9.55 2.81 13.65
N VAL A 180 8.60 3.70 13.37
CA VAL A 180 7.24 3.33 12.99
C VAL A 180 7.09 3.54 11.49
N ARG A 181 6.81 2.49 10.74
CA ARG A 181 6.50 2.64 9.32
C ARG A 181 5.01 2.94 9.15
N ILE A 182 4.69 3.86 8.24
CA ILE A 182 3.31 4.24 7.89
C ILE A 182 3.14 4.25 6.37
N GLN A 183 1.91 4.09 5.91
CA GLN A 183 1.49 4.26 4.53
C GLN A 183 0.57 5.47 4.42
N LEU A 184 0.95 6.42 3.57
CA LEU A 184 0.10 7.50 3.11
C LEU A 184 -0.53 7.07 1.77
N ASN A 185 -1.85 7.02 1.73
CA ASN A 185 -2.58 6.67 0.51
C ASN A 185 -3.56 7.78 0.13
N MET A 186 -3.69 8.01 -1.18
CA MET A 186 -4.77 8.80 -1.76
C MET A 186 -5.50 7.94 -2.78
N ILE A 187 -6.83 7.84 -2.66
CA ILE A 187 -7.64 6.90 -3.44
C ILE A 187 -8.97 7.58 -3.80
N ILE A 188 -9.48 7.34 -5.01
CA ILE A 188 -10.81 7.82 -5.42
C ILE A 188 -11.87 7.22 -4.50
N ALA A 189 -12.77 8.07 -4.03
CA ALA A 189 -13.77 7.71 -3.05
C ALA A 189 -14.80 6.70 -3.57
N SER A 190 -15.09 5.67 -2.77
CA SER A 190 -16.12 4.68 -3.10
C SER A 190 -17.54 5.30 -3.07
N GLY A 191 -18.34 5.03 -4.11
CA GLY A 191 -19.75 5.48 -4.19
C GLY A 191 -20.17 6.08 -5.55
N MET A 192 -19.20 6.50 -6.38
CA MET A 192 -19.47 7.04 -7.72
C MET A 192 -18.96 6.15 -8.87
N SER A 193 -18.28 5.04 -8.55
CA SER A 193 -17.77 4.06 -9.53
C SER A 193 -18.86 3.29 -10.29
N LYS A 194 -20.15 3.45 -9.95
CA LYS A 194 -21.23 2.74 -10.67
C LYS A 194 -21.39 3.21 -12.12
N THR A 195 -20.90 4.40 -12.48
CA THR A 195 -21.04 5.01 -13.81
C THR A 195 -19.73 5.13 -14.59
N LEU A 196 -18.59 4.80 -13.98
CA LEU A 196 -17.26 4.90 -14.61
C LEU A 196 -16.61 3.52 -14.61
N HIS A 197 -16.14 3.06 -15.78
CA HIS A 197 -15.37 1.82 -15.89
C HIS A 197 -14.09 1.91 -15.04
N ALA A 198 -13.72 0.82 -14.36
CA ALA A 198 -12.53 0.79 -13.50
C ALA A 198 -11.22 1.19 -14.21
N SER A 199 -11.16 1.03 -15.53
CA SER A 199 -10.03 1.43 -16.38
C SER A 199 -9.89 2.93 -16.62
N SER A 200 -10.90 3.75 -16.29
CA SER A 200 -10.84 5.21 -16.44
C SER A 200 -10.45 5.97 -15.17
N LEU A 201 -10.24 5.27 -14.05
CA LEU A 201 -9.83 5.88 -12.79
C LEU A 201 -8.31 6.02 -12.72
N PRO A 202 -7.78 7.16 -12.20
CA PRO A 202 -6.35 7.30 -12.00
C PRO A 202 -5.85 6.27 -10.97
N PRO A 203 -4.60 5.77 -11.12
CA PRO A 203 -4.02 4.85 -10.16
C PRO A 203 -3.91 5.51 -8.78
N PRO A 204 -4.10 4.75 -7.67
CA PRO A 204 -3.97 5.28 -6.32
C PRO A 204 -2.53 5.73 -6.04
N PHE A 205 -2.35 6.85 -5.35
CA PHE A 205 -1.07 7.26 -4.81
C PHE A 205 -0.86 6.51 -3.50
N ARG A 206 0.29 5.86 -3.36
CA ARG A 206 0.69 5.14 -2.15
C ARG A 206 2.15 5.41 -1.90
N SER A 207 2.48 5.85 -0.70
CA SER A 207 3.86 6.04 -0.27
C SER A 207 4.06 5.51 1.13
N SER A 208 5.12 4.72 1.32
CA SER A 208 5.52 4.22 2.64
C SER A 208 6.62 5.10 3.21
N VAL A 209 6.45 5.55 4.45
CA VAL A 209 7.41 6.40 5.16
C VAL A 209 7.76 5.76 6.48
N THR A 210 9.04 5.78 6.82
CA THR A 210 9.52 5.33 8.13
C THR A 210 9.73 6.54 9.02
N LEU A 211 9.04 6.57 10.15
CA LEU A 211 9.12 7.61 11.17
C LEU A 211 10.18 7.19 12.21
N PRO A 212 11.38 7.78 12.20
CA PRO A 212 12.37 7.50 13.25
C PRO A 212 11.84 7.99 14.61
N PRO A 213 12.34 7.45 15.75
CA PRO A 213 12.08 8.02 17.06
C PRO A 213 12.35 9.53 17.10
N GLY A 214 11.47 10.29 17.74
CA GLY A 214 11.53 11.75 17.78
C GLY A 214 10.84 12.44 16.60
N TYR A 215 11.24 13.68 16.30
CA TYR A 215 10.65 14.49 15.25
C TYR A 215 11.09 14.06 13.86
N SER A 216 10.16 14.11 12.90
CA SER A 216 10.48 13.98 11.49
C SER A 216 9.51 14.77 10.61
N ARG A 217 10.03 15.25 9.48
CA ARG A 217 9.29 15.99 8.45
C ARG A 217 9.43 15.26 7.12
N HIS A 218 8.31 15.08 6.43
CA HIS A 218 8.21 14.40 5.16
C HIS A 218 7.34 15.22 4.21
N GLU A 219 7.89 15.57 3.06
CA GLU A 219 7.18 16.29 2.02
C GLU A 219 7.02 15.37 0.82
N PHE A 220 5.79 15.28 0.31
CA PHE A 220 5.49 14.57 -0.92
C PHE A 220 5.17 15.62 -1.98
N GLY A 221 5.97 15.69 -3.03
CA GLY A 221 5.75 16.63 -4.12
C GLY A 221 4.48 16.33 -4.91
N ARG A 222 3.87 17.39 -5.47
CA ARG A 222 2.64 17.32 -6.27
C ARG A 222 2.74 16.34 -7.44
N GLU A 223 3.92 16.18 -8.03
CA GLU A 223 4.18 15.24 -9.11
C GLU A 223 3.73 13.81 -8.78
N HIS A 224 3.77 13.42 -7.50
CA HIS A 224 3.39 12.08 -7.07
C HIS A 224 1.88 11.85 -6.95
N PHE A 225 1.10 12.88 -6.62
CA PHE A 225 -0.35 12.76 -6.34
C PHE A 225 -1.26 13.55 -7.29
N SER A 226 -0.69 14.37 -8.17
CA SER A 226 -1.42 15.21 -9.15
C SER A 226 -2.48 14.43 -9.94
N LYS A 227 -2.18 13.20 -10.35
CA LYS A 227 -3.12 12.33 -11.08
C LYS A 227 -4.44 12.12 -10.34
N ILE A 228 -4.43 12.18 -9.01
CA ILE A 228 -5.62 12.04 -8.16
C ILE A 228 -6.21 13.39 -7.81
N THR A 229 -5.38 14.34 -7.37
CA THR A 229 -5.88 15.64 -6.92
C THR A 229 -6.48 16.46 -8.05
N ASP A 230 -6.03 16.23 -9.29
CA ASP A 230 -6.37 17.05 -10.45
C ASP A 230 -7.40 16.36 -11.36
N CYS A 231 -7.78 15.10 -11.08
CA CYS A 231 -8.78 14.38 -11.88
C CYS A 231 -10.22 14.90 -11.71
N GLY A 232 -10.44 15.84 -10.78
CA GLY A 232 -11.76 16.42 -10.49
C GLY A 232 -12.74 15.48 -9.78
N LEU A 233 -12.35 14.23 -9.52
CA LEU A 233 -13.14 13.29 -8.75
C LEU A 233 -12.87 13.43 -7.26
N PRO A 234 -13.88 13.20 -6.40
CA PRO A 234 -13.66 13.13 -4.98
C PRO A 234 -12.74 11.97 -4.59
N PHE A 235 -11.78 12.23 -3.70
CA PHE A 235 -10.81 11.26 -3.22
C PHE A 235 -10.68 11.33 -1.70
N ASP A 236 -10.15 10.29 -1.10
CA ASP A 236 -9.86 10.19 0.32
C ASP A 236 -8.35 10.10 0.53
N VAL A 237 -7.86 10.73 1.60
CA VAL A 237 -6.47 10.66 2.06
C VAL A 237 -6.45 9.87 3.35
N ASN A 238 -5.65 8.81 3.44
CA ASN A 238 -5.54 8.01 4.66
C ASN A 238 -4.09 7.73 5.04
N ILE A 239 -3.86 7.65 6.36
CA ILE A 239 -2.58 7.28 6.95
C ILE A 239 -2.80 6.02 7.79
N VAL A 240 -2.02 4.98 7.49
CA VAL A 240 -2.12 3.66 8.09
C VAL A 240 -0.75 3.24 8.64
N PRO A 241 -0.61 2.87 9.92
CA PRO A 241 0.63 2.24 10.41
C PRO A 241 0.85 0.86 9.78
N ASP A 242 2.09 0.56 9.41
CA ASP A 242 2.50 -0.77 8.95
C ASP A 242 2.76 -1.69 10.15
N GLY A 243 2.23 -2.91 10.07
CA GLY A 243 2.44 -3.96 11.08
C GLY A 243 1.22 -4.21 11.99
N GLU A 244 1.34 -5.23 12.83
CA GLU A 244 0.27 -5.63 13.77
C GLU A 244 0.34 -4.90 15.12
N GLY A 245 1.40 -4.11 15.34
CA GLY A 245 1.64 -3.37 16.58
C GLY A 245 0.79 -2.11 16.72
N MET A 246 0.54 -1.72 17.98
CA MET A 246 -0.13 -0.47 18.31
C MET A 246 0.87 0.69 18.18
N ALA A 247 0.81 1.45 17.08
CA ALA A 247 1.63 2.63 16.90
C ALA A 247 1.07 3.82 17.68
N ARG A 248 1.91 4.62 18.34
CA ARG A 248 1.55 5.94 18.88
C ARG A 248 2.32 7.00 18.10
N ILE A 249 1.63 8.02 17.61
CA ILE A 249 2.22 9.08 16.77
C ILE A 249 1.58 10.41 17.16
N VAL A 250 2.38 11.49 17.24
CA VAL A 250 1.88 12.86 17.39
C VAL A 250 2.00 13.57 16.05
N PHE A 251 0.88 13.98 15.46
CA PHE A 251 0.83 14.73 14.21
C PHE A 251 0.86 16.24 14.48
N LEU A 252 1.83 16.94 13.93
CA LEU A 252 1.92 18.41 13.99
C LEU A 252 1.22 19.03 12.78
N THR A 253 1.50 18.48 11.59
CA THR A 253 0.92 18.88 10.31
C THR A 253 0.70 17.66 9.42
N ALA A 254 -0.44 17.59 8.74
CA ALA A 254 -0.77 16.52 7.78
C ALA A 254 -1.74 17.11 6.75
N ASP A 255 -1.24 18.01 5.91
CA ASP A 255 -2.05 18.86 5.03
C ASP A 255 -1.35 19.11 3.69
N PHE A 256 -2.12 19.43 2.65
CA PHE A 256 -1.56 20.00 1.42
C PHE A 256 -1.16 21.46 1.67
N VAL A 257 0.01 21.87 1.21
CA VAL A 257 0.55 23.22 1.46
C VAL A 257 1.17 23.85 0.22
N VAL A 258 1.30 25.18 0.30
CA VAL A 258 2.06 26.04 -0.60
C VAL A 258 2.96 26.91 0.27
N HIS A 259 4.26 26.94 -0.01
CA HIS A 259 5.23 27.72 0.77
C HIS A 259 5.22 29.20 0.33
N ARG A 260 5.70 30.10 1.19
CA ARG A 260 5.88 31.52 0.83
C ARG A 260 6.98 31.63 -0.22
N LYS A 261 6.67 32.20 -1.39
CA LYS A 261 7.67 32.49 -2.43
C LYS A 261 8.78 33.37 -1.84
N GLY A 262 10.01 32.85 -1.83
CA GLY A 262 11.19 33.49 -1.23
C GLY A 262 11.71 32.82 0.05
N ALA A 263 10.96 31.87 0.63
CA ALA A 263 11.36 31.07 1.78
C ALA A 263 11.70 29.63 1.36
N ARG A 264 12.48 29.43 0.29
CA ARG A 264 13.33 28.24 0.22
C ARG A 264 14.41 28.46 1.26
N GLY A 265 14.08 28.16 2.52
CA GLY A 265 15.09 27.95 3.55
C GLY A 265 15.94 26.78 3.09
N GLU A 266 17.14 27.08 2.62
CA GLU A 266 18.22 26.11 2.51
C GLU A 266 18.49 25.53 3.91
N SER A 267 17.83 24.42 4.23
CA SER A 267 18.18 23.58 5.38
C SER A 267 17.91 22.10 5.11
N SER A 268 18.35 21.64 3.96
CA SER A 268 19.16 20.43 3.88
C SER A 268 19.99 20.56 2.62
N GLY A 269 21.26 20.15 2.65
CA GLY A 269 22.03 20.01 1.42
C GLY A 269 21.25 19.19 0.38
N PRO A 270 21.65 19.20 -0.90
CA PRO A 270 20.95 18.48 -1.95
C PRO A 270 20.61 17.04 -1.49
N PRO A 271 19.40 16.54 -1.78
CA PRO A 271 18.90 15.30 -1.22
C PRO A 271 19.87 14.15 -1.45
N LYS A 272 19.96 13.23 -0.48
CA LYS A 272 20.84 12.06 -0.57
C LYS A 272 20.53 11.28 -1.84
N ILE A 273 21.59 10.86 -2.54
CA ILE A 273 21.48 10.04 -3.72
C ILE A 273 21.00 8.65 -3.32
N LYS A 274 19.94 8.19 -4.00
CA LYS A 274 19.33 6.87 -3.84
C LYS A 274 19.59 5.96 -5.04
N CYS A 275 19.92 6.54 -6.21
CA CYS A 275 20.26 5.81 -7.42
C CYS A 275 21.40 6.51 -8.17
N VAL A 276 22.40 5.74 -8.61
CA VAL A 276 23.46 6.21 -9.50
C VAL A 276 23.30 5.50 -10.85
N VAL A 277 23.13 6.29 -11.90
CA VAL A 277 23.01 5.84 -13.28
C VAL A 277 24.33 6.09 -13.98
N TRP A 278 24.85 5.07 -14.64
CA TRP A 278 26.15 5.11 -15.29
C TRP A 278 26.01 5.05 -16.81
N ASP A 279 26.81 5.85 -17.52
CA ASP A 279 27.25 5.49 -18.86
C ASP A 279 28.35 4.41 -18.81
N LEU A 280 28.69 3.82 -19.96
CA LEU A 280 29.62 2.71 -20.08
C LEU A 280 30.94 3.12 -20.73
N ASP A 281 30.92 3.52 -22.00
CA ASP A 281 32.12 3.82 -22.79
C ASP A 281 32.83 5.05 -22.25
N ASN A 282 34.15 4.98 -22.09
CA ASN A 282 34.99 5.99 -21.44
C ASN A 282 34.57 6.39 -20.01
N THR A 283 33.46 5.86 -19.48
CA THR A 283 32.89 6.18 -18.18
C THR A 283 33.17 5.07 -17.16
N MET A 284 32.68 3.85 -17.41
CA MET A 284 32.96 2.68 -16.59
C MET A 284 34.26 1.98 -16.98
N TRP A 285 34.51 1.90 -18.29
CA TRP A 285 35.71 1.30 -18.85
C TRP A 285 36.41 2.29 -19.78
N ASN A 286 37.69 2.04 -20.03
CA ASN A 286 38.46 2.86 -20.98
C ASN A 286 38.23 2.36 -22.40
N GLY A 287 37.83 3.26 -23.30
CA GLY A 287 37.58 2.98 -24.71
C GLY A 287 36.10 2.82 -25.04
N ILE A 288 35.83 2.66 -26.34
CA ILE A 288 34.51 2.45 -26.92
C ILE A 288 34.38 0.97 -27.28
N LEU A 289 33.36 0.29 -26.74
CA LEU A 289 33.19 -1.16 -26.88
C LEU A 289 33.10 -1.61 -28.35
N LEU A 290 32.45 -0.82 -29.21
CA LEU A 290 32.31 -1.12 -30.64
C LEU A 290 33.65 -1.06 -31.40
N GLU A 291 34.64 -0.34 -30.88
CA GLU A 291 35.96 -0.20 -31.51
C GLU A 291 36.97 -1.20 -30.96
N ASN A 292 36.77 -1.65 -29.72
CA ASN A 292 37.64 -2.59 -29.03
C ASN A 292 36.85 -3.42 -28.00
N GLU A 293 36.69 -4.72 -28.26
CA GLU A 293 35.95 -5.61 -27.36
C GLU A 293 36.69 -5.86 -26.02
N ALA A 294 37.99 -5.56 -25.93
CA ALA A 294 38.83 -5.78 -24.75
C ALA A 294 38.92 -4.56 -23.81
N VAL A 295 37.82 -3.81 -23.62
CA VAL A 295 37.77 -2.66 -22.69
C VAL A 295 37.94 -3.08 -21.22
N ALA A 296 38.79 -2.39 -20.47
CA ALA A 296 39.01 -2.66 -19.05
C ALA A 296 38.36 -1.59 -18.17
N LEU A 297 37.83 -1.99 -17.01
CA LEU A 297 37.25 -1.06 -16.04
C LEU A 297 38.26 0.02 -15.65
N ARG A 298 37.77 1.24 -15.53
CA ARG A 298 38.54 2.35 -14.98
C ARG A 298 38.86 2.09 -13.50
N PRO A 299 39.97 2.65 -12.98
CA PRO A 299 40.28 2.59 -11.56
C PRO A 299 39.08 3.05 -10.71
N ASN A 300 38.93 2.46 -9.53
CA ASN A 300 37.91 2.80 -8.52
C ASN A 300 36.44 2.55 -8.90
N VAL A 301 36.11 2.21 -10.16
CA VAL A 301 34.72 1.91 -10.57
C VAL A 301 34.15 0.73 -9.78
N ILE A 302 34.88 -0.38 -9.69
CA ILE A 302 34.41 -1.55 -8.93
C ILE A 302 34.26 -1.27 -7.44
N GLU A 303 35.12 -0.43 -6.88
CA GLU A 303 35.08 -0.02 -5.48
C GLU A 303 33.88 0.89 -5.21
N LEU A 304 33.55 1.80 -6.14
CA LEU A 304 32.35 2.63 -6.07
C LEU A 304 31.07 1.81 -6.18
N LEU A 305 31.00 0.84 -7.10
CA LEU A 305 29.83 -0.05 -7.22
C LEU A 305 29.57 -0.80 -5.90
N ARG A 306 30.64 -1.34 -5.29
CA ARG A 306 30.55 -1.99 -3.96
C ARG A 306 30.15 -1.00 -2.88
N PHE A 307 30.78 0.17 -2.85
CA PHE A 307 30.49 1.23 -1.88
C PHE A 307 29.01 1.61 -1.89
N PHE A 308 28.42 1.78 -3.08
CA PHE A 308 27.01 2.10 -3.27
C PHE A 308 26.10 0.94 -2.88
N ASP A 309 26.37 -0.28 -3.36
CA ASP A 309 25.51 -1.44 -3.08
C ASP A 309 25.46 -1.78 -1.58
N GLU A 310 26.61 -1.74 -0.89
CA GLU A 310 26.68 -2.00 0.55
C GLU A 310 25.91 -0.97 1.40
N ARG A 311 25.68 0.23 0.84
CA ARG A 311 24.95 1.35 1.48
C ARG A 311 23.51 1.47 1.00
N GLY A 312 23.05 0.51 0.19
CA GLY A 312 21.69 0.46 -0.35
C GLY A 312 21.37 1.57 -1.35
N VAL A 313 22.39 2.12 -2.02
CA VAL A 313 22.24 3.01 -3.18
C VAL A 313 22.09 2.13 -4.42
N LEU A 314 21.01 2.32 -5.16
CA LEU A 314 20.69 1.53 -6.34
C LEU A 314 21.59 1.93 -7.51
N LEU A 315 21.86 1.00 -8.42
CA LEU A 315 22.73 1.19 -9.57
C LEU A 315 21.95 0.86 -10.84
N SER A 316 22.11 1.69 -11.87
CA SER A 316 21.49 1.47 -13.19
C SER A 316 22.42 1.97 -14.29
N ILE A 317 22.03 1.74 -15.56
CA ILE A 317 22.80 2.12 -16.75
C ILE A 317 21.92 2.95 -17.67
N ALA A 318 22.45 4.04 -18.21
CA ALA A 318 21.91 4.75 -19.34
C ALA A 318 23.04 4.93 -20.36
N SER A 319 23.17 3.99 -21.31
CA SER A 319 24.27 3.97 -22.28
C SER A 319 23.81 3.91 -23.72
N LYS A 320 24.54 4.60 -24.61
CA LYS A 320 24.31 4.58 -26.06
C LYS A 320 25.17 3.48 -26.66
N ASN A 321 24.66 2.26 -26.59
CA ASN A 321 25.40 1.06 -26.95
C ASN A 321 24.48 -0.01 -27.55
N ASP A 322 25.09 -1.04 -28.13
CA ASP A 322 24.40 -2.30 -28.44
C ASP A 322 24.18 -3.11 -27.15
N GLU A 323 22.92 -3.35 -26.78
CA GLU A 323 22.57 -3.98 -25.50
C GLU A 323 23.16 -5.39 -25.33
N PRO A 324 23.05 -6.30 -26.30
CA PRO A 324 23.61 -7.64 -26.15
C PRO A 324 25.13 -7.64 -25.94
N SER A 325 25.86 -6.79 -26.68
CA SER A 325 27.32 -6.70 -26.60
C SER A 325 27.77 -6.07 -25.29
N ALA A 326 27.15 -4.95 -24.90
CA ALA A 326 27.44 -4.28 -23.63
C ALA A 326 27.10 -5.15 -22.42
N TRP A 327 25.96 -5.86 -22.46
CA TRP A 327 25.56 -6.74 -21.38
C TRP A 327 26.52 -7.92 -21.20
N ARG A 328 26.93 -8.58 -22.29
CA ARG A 328 27.95 -9.63 -22.25
C ARG A 328 29.24 -9.13 -21.60
N ARG A 329 29.68 -7.91 -21.95
CA ARG A 329 30.89 -7.34 -21.37
C ARG A 329 30.76 -7.08 -19.87
N LEU A 330 29.60 -6.60 -19.41
CA LEU A 330 29.31 -6.43 -17.98
C LEU A 330 29.34 -7.76 -17.21
N GLU A 331 28.92 -8.85 -17.83
CA GLU A 331 28.98 -10.20 -17.26
C GLU A 331 30.43 -10.71 -17.18
N GLU A 332 31.22 -10.54 -18.24
CA GLU A 332 32.65 -10.90 -18.27
C GLU A 332 33.46 -10.12 -17.23
N LEU A 333 33.11 -8.85 -17.01
CA LEU A 333 33.72 -7.99 -15.98
C LEU A 333 33.17 -8.27 -14.57
N GLY A 334 32.16 -9.15 -14.42
CA GLY A 334 31.61 -9.57 -13.14
C GLY A 334 30.76 -8.52 -12.43
N ILE A 335 30.27 -7.50 -13.14
CA ILE A 335 29.53 -6.37 -12.55
C ILE A 335 28.06 -6.26 -12.98
N ALA A 336 27.59 -7.10 -13.91
CA ALA A 336 26.20 -7.08 -14.40
C ALA A 336 25.16 -7.11 -13.26
N ASN A 337 25.42 -7.88 -12.19
CA ASN A 337 24.50 -8.06 -11.07
C ASN A 337 24.26 -6.81 -10.20
N TYR A 338 25.06 -5.76 -10.38
CA TYR A 338 24.83 -4.49 -9.68
C TYR A 338 23.65 -3.72 -10.27
N PHE A 339 23.39 -3.85 -11.58
CA PHE A 339 22.52 -2.93 -12.31
C PHE A 339 21.05 -3.37 -12.37
N LEU A 340 20.16 -2.44 -12.09
CA LEU A 340 18.72 -2.58 -12.14
C LEU A 340 18.15 -1.76 -13.29
N TYR A 341 17.22 -2.32 -14.05
CA TYR A 341 16.53 -1.63 -15.16
C TYR A 341 17.46 -0.93 -16.17
N PRO A 342 18.58 -1.55 -16.61
CA PRO A 342 19.53 -0.91 -17.52
C PRO A 342 18.84 -0.45 -18.82
N GLN A 343 19.15 0.75 -19.26
CA GLN A 343 18.72 1.32 -20.53
C GLN A 343 19.94 1.44 -21.45
N ILE A 344 20.15 0.42 -22.27
CA ILE A 344 21.23 0.38 -23.25
C ILE A 344 20.59 0.45 -24.63
N ASN A 345 20.55 1.64 -25.22
CA ASN A 345 19.90 1.93 -26.49
C ASN A 345 20.33 3.31 -27.01
N TRP A 346 19.89 3.67 -28.22
CA TRP A 346 20.26 4.94 -28.86
C TRP A 346 19.33 6.13 -28.52
N MET A 347 18.44 5.99 -27.53
CA MET A 347 17.55 7.07 -27.09
C MET A 347 18.32 8.14 -26.29
N PRO A 348 17.76 9.36 -26.14
CA PRO A 348 18.32 10.38 -25.25
C PRO A 348 18.49 9.86 -23.81
N LYS A 349 19.61 10.21 -23.17
CA LYS A 349 19.95 9.76 -21.81
C LYS A 349 18.92 10.22 -20.81
N SER A 350 18.41 11.44 -20.95
CA SER A 350 17.33 11.97 -20.10
C SER A 350 16.06 11.12 -20.15
N GLU A 351 15.63 10.64 -21.32
CA GLU A 351 14.45 9.78 -21.43
C GLU A 351 14.71 8.40 -20.80
N ASN A 352 15.89 7.83 -21.02
CA ASN A 352 16.30 6.58 -20.37
C ASN A 352 16.32 6.71 -18.83
N ILE A 353 16.81 7.82 -18.28
CA ILE A 353 16.81 8.09 -16.83
C ILE A 353 15.38 8.24 -16.29
N LYS A 354 14.44 8.85 -17.04
CA LYS A 354 13.02 8.89 -16.65
C LYS A 354 12.43 7.48 -16.55
N VAL A 355 12.69 6.63 -17.54
CA VAL A 355 12.23 5.23 -17.53
C VAL A 355 12.78 4.50 -16.30
N ILE A 356 14.06 4.67 -15.97
CA ILE A 356 14.67 4.08 -14.77
C ILE A 356 13.98 4.59 -13.50
N ALA A 357 13.74 5.90 -13.40
CA ALA A 357 13.06 6.50 -12.26
C ALA A 357 11.62 5.99 -12.06
N GLU A 358 10.87 5.84 -13.16
CA GLU A 358 9.53 5.27 -13.15
C GLU A 358 9.53 3.80 -12.70
N GLN A 359 10.48 2.99 -13.21
CA GLN A 359 10.58 1.58 -12.87
C GLN A 359 10.99 1.34 -11.41
N LEU A 360 11.88 2.17 -10.89
CA LEU A 360 12.34 2.15 -9.50
C LEU A 360 11.36 2.86 -8.54
N ASN A 361 10.42 3.65 -9.07
CA ASN A 361 9.46 4.45 -8.32
C ASN A 361 10.13 5.38 -7.28
N ILE A 362 11.18 6.10 -7.71
CA ILE A 362 11.93 7.06 -6.89
C ILE A 362 12.08 8.40 -7.62
N GLY A 363 12.10 9.50 -6.86
CA GLY A 363 12.18 10.86 -7.40
C GLY A 363 13.52 11.16 -8.06
N LEU A 364 13.49 11.88 -9.19
CA LEU A 364 14.66 12.25 -10.00
C LEU A 364 15.66 13.15 -9.27
N ASP A 365 15.22 13.87 -8.24
CA ASP A 365 16.06 14.69 -7.35
C ASP A 365 17.07 13.84 -6.54
N THR A 366 16.80 12.54 -6.39
CA THR A 366 17.67 11.58 -5.72
C THR A 366 18.57 10.76 -6.65
N PHE A 367 18.64 11.13 -7.94
CA PHE A 367 19.48 10.48 -8.94
C PHE A 367 20.81 11.21 -9.11
N ALA A 368 21.86 10.44 -9.35
CA ALA A 368 23.08 10.92 -9.97
C ALA A 368 23.30 10.23 -11.32
N PHE A 369 23.75 10.97 -12.32
CA PHE A 369 24.15 10.47 -13.63
C PHE A 369 25.63 10.72 -13.83
N ILE A 370 26.36 9.66 -14.18
CA ILE A 370 27.81 9.69 -14.42
C ILE A 370 28.06 9.40 -15.89
N ASP A 371 28.75 10.33 -16.56
CA ASP A 371 29.11 10.24 -17.99
C ASP A 371 30.41 11.03 -18.20
N ASP A 372 31.26 10.61 -19.13
CA ASP A 372 32.49 11.33 -19.49
C ASP A 372 32.20 12.52 -20.40
N ASN A 373 31.14 12.41 -21.23
CA ASN A 373 30.81 13.35 -22.29
C ASN A 373 30.05 14.59 -21.74
N PRO A 374 30.64 15.80 -21.81
CA PRO A 374 29.98 17.02 -21.34
C PRO A 374 28.65 17.31 -22.04
N PHE A 375 28.48 16.89 -23.30
CA PHE A 375 27.25 17.08 -24.05
C PHE A 375 26.08 16.28 -23.45
N GLU A 376 26.31 15.01 -23.09
CA GLU A 376 25.29 14.16 -22.48
C GLU A 376 24.97 14.64 -21.06
N LEU A 377 25.97 15.07 -20.29
CA LEU A 377 25.76 15.70 -18.98
C LEU A 377 24.90 16.97 -19.09
N GLU A 378 25.15 17.81 -20.10
CA GLU A 378 24.37 19.02 -20.34
C GLU A 378 22.94 18.69 -20.80
N GLU A 379 22.76 17.72 -21.69
CA GLU A 379 21.46 17.21 -22.13
C GLU A 379 20.60 16.79 -20.94
N VAL A 380 21.14 15.93 -20.08
CA VAL A 380 20.45 15.44 -18.88
C VAL A 380 20.18 16.59 -17.90
N SER A 381 21.15 17.48 -17.64
CA SER A 381 20.96 18.58 -16.69
C SER A 381 19.87 19.57 -17.12
N ARG A 382 19.73 19.82 -18.43
CA ARG A 382 18.72 20.71 -19.01
C ARG A 382 17.34 20.06 -19.01
N ALA A 383 17.27 18.78 -19.39
CA ALA A 383 16.03 18.03 -19.46
C ALA A 383 15.49 17.66 -18.05
N LEU A 384 16.39 17.35 -17.11
CA LEU A 384 16.07 16.81 -15.79
C LEU A 384 16.74 17.61 -14.66
N LYS A 385 16.17 18.75 -14.29
CA LYS A 385 16.72 19.68 -13.28
C LYS A 385 16.97 19.10 -11.87
N GLY A 386 16.48 17.90 -11.56
CA GLY A 386 16.72 17.21 -10.29
C GLY A 386 17.91 16.27 -10.28
N VAL A 387 18.39 15.83 -11.45
CA VAL A 387 19.43 14.81 -11.55
C VAL A 387 20.81 15.44 -11.35
N ALA A 388 21.63 14.85 -10.48
CA ALA A 388 23.00 15.29 -10.27
C ALA A 388 23.90 14.75 -11.39
N CYS A 389 24.38 15.61 -12.28
CA CYS A 389 25.34 15.21 -13.32
C CYS A 389 26.77 15.28 -12.76
N VAL A 390 27.53 14.19 -12.90
CA VAL A 390 28.91 14.05 -12.45
C VAL A 390 29.77 13.63 -13.64
N ASN A 391 30.86 14.34 -13.90
CA ASN A 391 31.78 13.91 -14.93
C ASN A 391 32.54 12.66 -14.48
N ALA A 392 32.76 11.71 -15.39
CA ALA A 392 33.47 10.48 -15.07
C ALA A 392 34.92 10.71 -14.57
N ALA A 393 35.52 11.88 -14.80
CA ALA A 393 36.82 12.27 -14.22
C ALA A 393 36.75 12.54 -12.69
N ASP A 394 35.57 12.85 -12.16
CA ASP A 394 35.37 13.30 -10.77
C ASP A 394 34.82 12.19 -9.84
N ILE A 395 34.72 10.95 -10.32
CA ILE A 395 34.10 9.84 -9.59
C ILE A 395 34.76 9.55 -8.23
N ASP A 396 36.06 9.83 -8.09
CA ASP A 396 36.81 9.60 -6.85
C ASP A 396 36.30 10.49 -5.70
N GLN A 397 35.74 11.66 -6.02
CA GLN A 397 35.21 12.59 -5.02
C GLN A 397 33.92 12.05 -4.37
N LEU A 398 33.27 11.07 -5.00
CA LEU A 398 31.99 10.51 -4.55
C LEU A 398 32.12 9.71 -3.25
N PHE A 399 33.28 9.08 -2.99
CA PHE A 399 33.53 8.36 -1.73
C PHE A 399 33.41 9.26 -0.50
N SER A 400 33.85 10.51 -0.62
CA SER A 400 33.86 11.49 0.47
C SER A 400 32.62 12.37 0.53
N SER A 401 31.79 12.37 -0.52
CA SER A 401 30.67 13.29 -0.62
C SER A 401 29.52 12.88 0.32
N PRO A 402 29.02 13.76 1.22
CA PRO A 402 27.94 13.45 2.15
C PRO A 402 26.64 13.00 1.47
N ARG A 403 26.42 13.44 0.23
CA ARG A 403 25.22 13.13 -0.57
C ARG A 403 25.18 11.65 -1.01
N TYR A 404 26.32 10.98 -1.04
CA TYR A 404 26.52 9.64 -1.62
C TYR A 404 26.73 8.54 -0.55
N GLN A 405 26.62 8.88 0.74
CA GLN A 405 26.92 7.98 1.86
C GLN A 405 25.84 6.92 2.17
N GLY A 406 24.65 7.01 1.57
CA GLY A 406 23.53 6.08 1.80
C GLY A 406 23.15 5.90 3.28
N THR A 407 22.72 4.69 3.66
CA THR A 407 22.43 4.30 5.06
C THR A 407 23.12 2.97 5.39
N MET A 408 23.92 2.91 6.45
CA MET A 408 24.60 1.67 6.88
C MET A 408 23.73 0.83 7.83
N SER A 409 22.53 0.43 7.38
CA SER A 409 21.66 -0.49 8.13
C SER A 409 21.49 -1.82 7.42
N ASP A 410 21.23 -2.90 8.17
CA ASP A 410 20.91 -4.22 7.58
C ASP A 410 19.67 -4.17 6.67
N GLU A 411 18.79 -3.20 6.90
CA GLU A 411 17.63 -2.90 6.06
C GLU A 411 18.01 -2.27 4.71
N ALA A 412 19.09 -1.49 4.65
CA ALA A 412 19.61 -0.93 3.40
C ALA A 412 20.20 -2.00 2.48
N LYS A 413 20.92 -2.99 3.05
CA LYS A 413 21.40 -4.17 2.31
C LYS A 413 20.24 -5.03 1.77
N LYS A 414 19.15 -5.14 2.52
CA LYS A 414 17.93 -5.86 2.09
C LYS A 414 17.16 -5.11 0.99
N ARG A 415 17.30 -3.79 0.89
CA ARG A 415 16.61 -2.95 -0.12
C ARG A 415 17.06 -3.26 -1.54
N SER A 416 18.36 -3.31 -1.80
CA SER A 416 18.90 -3.71 -3.13
C SER A 416 18.42 -5.12 -3.51
N LYS A 417 18.38 -6.05 -2.55
CA LYS A 417 17.88 -7.42 -2.76
C LYS A 417 16.40 -7.44 -3.16
N PHE A 418 15.53 -6.70 -2.46
CA PHE A 418 14.11 -6.59 -2.79
C PHE A 418 13.89 -6.03 -4.21
N TYR A 419 14.61 -4.96 -4.59
CA TYR A 419 14.51 -4.41 -5.94
C TYR A 419 15.04 -5.37 -7.02
N ARG A 420 16.06 -6.18 -6.71
CA ARG A 420 16.54 -7.26 -7.60
C ARG A 420 15.49 -8.35 -7.77
N GLU A 421 14.86 -8.81 -6.69
CA GLU A 421 13.79 -9.80 -6.74
C GLU A 421 12.59 -9.29 -7.54
N GLU A 422 12.18 -8.04 -7.32
CA GLU A 422 11.14 -7.36 -8.09
C GLU A 422 11.50 -7.17 -9.57
N PHE A 423 12.74 -6.79 -9.86
CA PHE A 423 13.24 -6.63 -11.24
C PHE A 423 13.25 -7.96 -11.97
N VAL A 424 13.74 -9.03 -11.35
CA VAL A 424 13.70 -10.40 -11.89
C VAL A 424 12.25 -10.83 -12.13
N ARG A 425 11.35 -10.55 -11.19
CA ARG A 425 9.93 -10.85 -11.32
C ARG A 425 9.28 -10.11 -12.48
N LYS A 426 9.53 -8.80 -12.63
CA LYS A 426 9.02 -8.00 -13.74
C LYS A 426 9.64 -8.38 -15.10
N LYS A 427 10.94 -8.68 -15.15
CA LYS A 427 11.63 -9.15 -16.37
C LYS A 427 11.04 -10.49 -16.81
N SER A 428 10.86 -11.41 -15.86
CA SER A 428 10.18 -12.69 -16.11
C SER A 428 8.76 -12.46 -16.61
N ALA A 429 7.95 -11.63 -15.93
CA ALA A 429 6.59 -11.30 -16.38
C ALA A 429 6.53 -10.68 -17.79
N SER A 430 7.50 -9.82 -18.14
CA SER A 430 7.56 -9.18 -19.46
C SER A 430 7.90 -10.17 -20.60
N GLN A 431 8.60 -11.26 -20.30
CA GLN A 431 8.90 -12.33 -21.26
C GLN A 431 7.64 -13.11 -21.67
N PHE A 432 6.57 -13.08 -20.85
CA PHE A 432 5.33 -13.79 -21.13
C PHE A 432 4.28 -12.95 -21.87
N GLY A 433 4.48 -11.64 -22.08
CA GLY A 433 3.57 -10.79 -22.87
C GLY A 433 2.10 -10.86 -22.38
N SER A 434 1.20 -11.40 -23.22
CA SER A 434 -0.22 -11.62 -22.88
C SER A 434 -0.52 -12.98 -22.24
N ASP A 435 0.47 -13.88 -22.12
CA ASP A 435 0.33 -15.22 -21.56
C ASP A 435 0.41 -15.20 -20.02
N TYR A 436 -0.66 -14.70 -19.40
CA TYR A 436 -0.77 -14.64 -17.95
C TYR A 436 -0.72 -16.03 -17.30
N LEU A 437 -1.23 -17.08 -17.96
CA LEU A 437 -1.19 -18.45 -17.45
C LEU A 437 0.23 -19.02 -17.47
N GLY A 438 1.00 -18.78 -18.53
CA GLY A 438 2.43 -19.13 -18.60
C GLY A 438 3.25 -18.45 -17.50
N PHE A 439 2.97 -17.17 -17.21
CA PHE A 439 3.58 -16.47 -16.09
C PHE A 439 3.24 -17.11 -14.73
N LEU A 440 1.97 -17.41 -14.47
CA LEU A 440 1.56 -18.07 -13.22
C LEU A 440 2.21 -19.45 -13.05
N ALA A 441 2.34 -20.22 -14.13
CA ALA A 441 3.05 -21.50 -14.12
C ALA A 441 4.53 -21.33 -13.76
N SER A 442 5.20 -20.31 -14.32
CA SER A 442 6.61 -20.01 -14.01
C SER A 442 6.85 -19.61 -12.55
N CYS A 443 5.83 -19.10 -11.85
CA CYS A 443 5.94 -18.72 -10.45
C CYS A 443 6.11 -19.92 -9.52
N GLY A 444 5.84 -21.15 -9.98
CA GLY A 444 5.98 -22.35 -9.16
C GLY A 444 5.07 -22.35 -7.94
N ILE A 445 3.80 -21.96 -8.13
CA ILE A 445 2.83 -21.82 -7.04
C ILE A 445 2.60 -23.19 -6.39
N LYS A 446 2.76 -23.23 -5.07
CA LYS A 446 2.50 -24.38 -4.20
C LYS A 446 1.34 -24.06 -3.28
N LEU A 447 0.31 -24.90 -3.32
CA LEU A 447 -0.88 -24.81 -2.50
C LEU A 447 -0.93 -26.02 -1.56
N ASN A 448 -0.86 -25.77 -0.26
CA ASN A 448 -1.11 -26.80 0.74
C ASN A 448 -2.58 -26.69 1.17
N VAL A 449 -3.30 -27.81 1.06
CA VAL A 449 -4.69 -27.96 1.49
C VAL A 449 -4.68 -28.90 2.69
N ASP A 450 -4.62 -28.31 3.88
CA ASP A 450 -4.52 -29.06 5.13
C ASP A 450 -5.88 -29.10 5.83
N LEU A 451 -6.16 -30.18 6.57
CA LEU A 451 -7.29 -30.18 7.50
C LEU A 451 -7.06 -29.15 8.59
N TYR A 452 -8.16 -28.54 9.06
CA TYR A 452 -8.13 -27.61 10.18
C TYR A 452 -7.54 -28.28 11.44
N ALA A 453 -6.63 -27.57 12.10
CA ALA A 453 -6.11 -27.90 13.43
C ALA A 453 -6.39 -26.76 14.43
N ASP A 454 -6.43 -27.07 15.73
CA ASP A 454 -6.79 -26.07 16.76
C ASP A 454 -5.87 -24.82 16.74
N ASP A 455 -4.59 -25.00 16.41
CA ASP A 455 -3.61 -23.91 16.27
C ASP A 455 -3.97 -22.91 15.14
N ASP A 456 -4.86 -23.29 14.22
CA ASP A 456 -5.34 -22.41 13.15
C ASP A 456 -6.47 -21.48 13.58
N LEU A 457 -7.04 -21.65 14.77
CA LEU A 457 -8.22 -20.91 15.23
C LEU A 457 -8.07 -19.39 15.09
N ASP A 458 -6.96 -18.83 15.57
CA ASP A 458 -6.72 -17.40 15.54
C ASP A 458 -6.61 -16.89 14.09
N ARG A 459 -5.92 -17.65 13.25
CA ARG A 459 -5.66 -17.27 11.87
C ARG A 459 -6.89 -17.41 10.98
N VAL A 460 -7.69 -18.46 11.18
CA VAL A 460 -8.97 -18.68 10.50
C VAL A 460 -9.99 -17.63 10.93
N SER A 461 -10.10 -17.34 12.23
CA SER A 461 -10.99 -16.28 12.73
C SER A 461 -10.63 -14.93 12.11
N GLU A 462 -9.34 -14.61 12.03
CA GLU A 462 -8.87 -13.40 11.34
C GLU A 462 -9.23 -13.39 9.85
N LEU A 463 -8.97 -14.49 9.14
CA LEU A 463 -9.22 -14.59 7.71
C LEU A 463 -10.71 -14.44 7.37
N VAL A 464 -11.59 -15.12 8.11
CA VAL A 464 -13.05 -15.03 7.97
C VAL A 464 -13.50 -13.58 8.15
N GLN A 465 -12.99 -12.91 9.18
CA GLN A 465 -13.33 -11.53 9.50
C GLN A 465 -12.82 -10.52 8.45
N ARG A 466 -11.65 -10.76 7.84
CA ARG A 466 -11.04 -9.85 6.86
C ARG A 466 -11.55 -10.04 5.43
N THR A 467 -12.04 -11.23 5.09
CA THR A 467 -12.37 -11.55 3.69
C THR A 467 -13.74 -11.00 3.30
N ASN A 468 -13.80 -10.00 2.45
CA ASN A 468 -15.05 -9.39 1.96
C ASN A 468 -15.31 -9.62 0.46
N GLN A 469 -14.26 -9.56 -0.36
CA GLN A 469 -14.38 -9.68 -1.83
C GLN A 469 -14.44 -11.13 -2.30
N LEU A 470 -13.71 -12.01 -1.61
CA LEU A 470 -13.64 -13.45 -1.88
C LEU A 470 -14.28 -14.25 -0.74
N ASN A 471 -15.40 -13.74 -0.22
CA ASN A 471 -16.25 -14.44 0.74
C ASN A 471 -17.51 -14.89 -0.01
N PHE A 472 -17.61 -16.19 -0.24
CA PHE A 472 -18.59 -16.76 -1.16
C PHE A 472 -19.98 -16.75 -0.53
N SER A 473 -20.11 -17.20 0.72
CA SER A 473 -21.39 -17.23 1.44
C SER A 473 -21.84 -15.85 1.94
N GLY A 474 -20.91 -14.88 2.00
CA GLY A 474 -21.12 -13.57 2.62
C GLY A 474 -21.20 -13.62 4.15
N ARG A 475 -21.02 -14.80 4.77
CA ARG A 475 -21.09 -14.98 6.22
C ARG A 475 -19.84 -14.46 6.90
N LYS A 476 -20.03 -13.91 8.09
CA LYS A 476 -18.98 -13.52 9.01
C LYS A 476 -19.26 -14.25 10.32
N TYR A 477 -18.31 -15.05 10.76
CA TYR A 477 -18.42 -15.74 12.04
C TYR A 477 -17.73 -14.92 13.11
N LEU A 478 -18.44 -14.61 14.18
CA LEU A 478 -17.80 -14.30 15.45
C LEU A 478 -17.03 -15.53 15.92
N ARG A 479 -16.00 -15.34 16.74
CA ARG A 479 -15.23 -16.47 17.30
C ARG A 479 -16.13 -17.48 18.03
N SER A 480 -17.17 -17.02 18.73
CA SER A 480 -18.13 -17.90 19.40
C SER A 480 -19.03 -18.70 18.44
N GLU A 481 -19.23 -18.22 17.22
CA GLU A 481 -20.10 -18.85 16.21
C GLU A 481 -19.33 -19.87 15.36
N ILE A 482 -18.03 -19.66 15.14
CA ILE A 482 -17.20 -20.60 14.38
C ILE A 482 -16.83 -21.83 15.21
N LEU A 483 -16.66 -21.70 16.53
CA LEU A 483 -16.25 -22.79 17.41
C LEU A 483 -17.16 -24.04 17.31
N PRO A 484 -18.51 -23.92 17.36
CA PRO A 484 -19.40 -25.07 17.15
C PRO A 484 -19.22 -25.74 15.77
N ILE A 485 -18.93 -24.95 14.74
CA ILE A 485 -18.71 -25.46 13.38
C ILE A 485 -17.38 -26.23 13.32
N LEU A 486 -16.33 -25.70 13.96
CA LEU A 486 -15.00 -26.32 13.96
C LEU A 486 -15.00 -27.71 14.62
N VAL A 487 -15.86 -27.95 15.61
CA VAL A 487 -16.00 -29.25 16.28
C VAL A 487 -17.00 -30.21 15.60
N ASP A 488 -17.71 -29.78 14.56
CA ASP A 488 -18.71 -30.62 13.87
C ASP A 488 -18.06 -31.67 12.93
N ASN A 489 -18.10 -32.94 13.30
CA ASN A 489 -17.47 -34.00 12.51
C ASN A 489 -18.19 -34.35 11.20
N GLU A 490 -19.38 -33.80 10.93
CA GLU A 490 -20.08 -34.05 9.67
C GLU A 490 -19.57 -33.21 8.50
N VAL A 491 -18.77 -32.18 8.78
CA VAL A 491 -18.16 -31.31 7.78
C VAL A 491 -16.64 -31.35 7.89
N SER A 492 -15.98 -31.43 6.74
CA SER A 492 -14.54 -31.27 6.61
C SER A 492 -14.19 -29.78 6.55
N LYS A 493 -13.12 -29.38 7.25
CA LYS A 493 -12.66 -28.00 7.24
C LYS A 493 -11.22 -27.98 6.76
N TYR A 494 -10.97 -27.15 5.77
CA TYR A 494 -9.65 -27.01 5.18
C TYR A 494 -9.09 -25.62 5.41
N VAL A 495 -7.80 -25.57 5.71
CA VAL A 495 -6.99 -24.35 5.75
C VAL A 495 -6.03 -24.40 4.57
N LEU A 496 -6.08 -23.36 3.73
CA LEU A 496 -5.24 -23.25 2.55
C LEU A 496 -4.02 -22.40 2.88
N ARG A 497 -2.83 -22.93 2.62
CA ARG A 497 -1.55 -22.19 2.72
C ARG A 497 -0.91 -22.12 1.35
N CYS A 498 -0.40 -20.96 0.98
CA CYS A 498 0.15 -20.74 -0.36
C CYS A 498 1.58 -20.21 -0.28
N ALA A 499 2.44 -20.66 -1.19
CA ALA A 499 3.78 -20.15 -1.43
C ALA A 499 4.10 -20.17 -2.93
N ASP A 500 5.07 -19.37 -3.35
CA ASP A 500 5.63 -19.43 -4.70
C ASP A 500 7.16 -19.28 -4.63
N ASN A 501 7.82 -19.21 -5.80
CA ASN A 501 9.28 -19.05 -5.90
C ASN A 501 9.81 -17.78 -5.21
N TYR A 502 8.95 -16.83 -4.87
CA TYR A 502 9.32 -15.52 -4.29
C TYR A 502 9.01 -15.42 -2.79
N GLY A 503 8.25 -16.36 -2.21
CA GLY A 503 8.01 -16.39 -0.77
C GLY A 503 6.71 -17.08 -0.35
N SER A 504 6.48 -17.14 0.96
CA SER A 504 5.25 -17.69 1.54
C SER A 504 4.21 -16.61 1.81
N TYR A 505 2.95 -16.93 1.53
CA TYR A 505 1.79 -16.09 1.81
C TYR A 505 1.09 -16.45 3.14
N GLY A 506 1.54 -17.51 3.81
CA GLY A 506 0.90 -18.07 5.01
C GLY A 506 -0.47 -18.69 4.73
N ALA A 507 -1.34 -18.77 5.74
CA ALA A 507 -2.72 -19.20 5.56
C ALA A 507 -3.51 -18.13 4.79
N VAL A 508 -3.99 -18.51 3.63
CA VAL A 508 -4.68 -17.65 2.65
C VAL A 508 -6.13 -18.03 2.44
N GLY A 509 -6.58 -19.21 2.88
CA GLY A 509 -7.95 -19.66 2.66
C GLY A 509 -8.51 -20.50 3.80
N PHE A 510 -9.82 -20.49 3.94
CA PHE A 510 -10.58 -21.37 4.83
C PHE A 510 -11.83 -21.86 4.10
N CYS A 511 -12.08 -23.16 4.15
CA CYS A 511 -13.16 -23.81 3.42
C CYS A 511 -13.88 -24.82 4.32
N ILE A 512 -15.20 -24.83 4.28
CA ILE A 512 -16.06 -25.82 4.94
C ILE A 512 -16.76 -26.62 3.86
N VAL A 513 -16.55 -27.94 3.88
CA VAL A 513 -17.01 -28.85 2.84
C VAL A 513 -17.79 -29.99 3.47
N ARG A 514 -18.93 -30.31 2.89
CA ARG A 514 -19.68 -31.54 3.13
C ARG A 514 -19.58 -32.42 1.90
N PHE A 515 -19.25 -33.69 2.09
CA PHE A 515 -19.17 -34.67 1.03
C PHE A 515 -20.42 -35.55 1.06
N ASP A 516 -21.24 -35.46 0.01
CA ASP A 516 -22.37 -36.37 -0.23
C ASP A 516 -22.01 -37.36 -1.35
N LYS A 517 -22.80 -38.44 -1.48
CA LYS A 517 -22.52 -39.54 -2.44
C LYS A 517 -22.35 -39.09 -3.90
N ASP A 518 -23.13 -38.11 -4.35
CA ASP A 518 -23.14 -37.64 -5.74
C ASP A 518 -22.74 -36.16 -5.88
N GLU A 519 -22.57 -35.43 -4.78
CA GLU A 519 -22.33 -33.98 -4.76
C GLU A 519 -21.31 -33.56 -3.69
N ILE A 520 -20.35 -32.73 -4.07
CA ILE A 520 -19.51 -31.99 -3.09
C ILE A 520 -20.18 -30.67 -2.78
N ARG A 521 -20.39 -30.36 -1.49
CA ARG A 521 -21.04 -29.13 -1.04
C ARG A 521 -20.05 -28.25 -0.27
N VAL A 522 -19.61 -27.17 -0.91
CA VAL A 522 -18.81 -26.12 -0.27
C VAL A 522 -19.77 -25.17 0.44
N GLU A 523 -19.94 -25.36 1.74
CA GLU A 523 -20.89 -24.60 2.58
C GLU A 523 -20.38 -23.20 2.91
N ASP A 524 -19.05 -23.05 3.01
CA ASP A 524 -18.40 -21.76 3.11
C ASP A 524 -17.00 -21.78 2.52
N PHE A 525 -16.61 -20.66 1.92
CA PHE A 525 -15.28 -20.51 1.36
C PHE A 525 -14.86 -19.04 1.43
N MET A 526 -13.69 -18.81 2.02
CA MET A 526 -13.06 -17.51 2.10
C MET A 526 -11.62 -17.60 1.61
N LEU A 527 -11.23 -16.63 0.78
CA LEU A 527 -9.87 -16.51 0.29
C LEU A 527 -9.30 -15.09 0.46
N SER A 528 -8.04 -15.00 0.86
CA SER A 528 -7.33 -13.73 1.00
C SER A 528 -7.18 -13.03 -0.35
N CYS A 529 -7.37 -11.71 -0.38
CA CYS A 529 -7.12 -10.90 -1.57
C CYS A 529 -5.67 -10.96 -2.09
N ARG A 530 -4.70 -11.41 -1.27
CA ARG A 530 -3.29 -11.57 -1.66
C ARG A 530 -3.07 -12.62 -2.75
N VAL A 531 -3.98 -13.58 -2.87
CA VAL A 531 -3.92 -14.67 -3.85
C VAL A 531 -5.03 -14.60 -4.89
N GLN A 532 -5.78 -13.49 -4.92
CA GLN A 532 -6.83 -13.25 -5.92
C GLN A 532 -6.25 -13.30 -7.34
N GLY A 533 -6.98 -13.95 -8.26
CA GLY A 533 -6.58 -14.04 -9.66
C GLY A 533 -5.41 -15.00 -9.92
N ARG A 534 -5.06 -15.86 -8.94
CA ARG A 534 -4.03 -16.90 -9.05
C ARG A 534 -4.59 -18.31 -9.18
N PHE A 535 -5.88 -18.46 -9.44
CA PHE A 535 -6.56 -19.76 -9.64
C PHE A 535 -6.51 -20.72 -8.44
N ILE A 536 -6.32 -20.19 -7.22
CA ILE A 536 -6.32 -21.00 -5.99
C ILE A 536 -7.69 -21.64 -5.76
N GLU A 537 -8.76 -20.94 -6.12
CA GLU A 537 -10.15 -21.41 -6.05
C GLU A 537 -10.35 -22.66 -6.91
N GLN A 538 -9.91 -22.59 -8.17
CA GLN A 538 -9.99 -23.71 -9.11
C GLN A 538 -9.12 -24.89 -8.65
N ALA A 539 -7.91 -24.62 -8.18
CA ALA A 539 -7.02 -25.66 -7.64
C ALA A 539 -7.61 -26.36 -6.42
N LEU A 540 -8.23 -25.62 -5.50
CA LEU A 540 -8.96 -26.21 -4.37
C LEU A 540 -10.12 -27.09 -4.85
N PHE A 541 -10.97 -26.59 -5.75
CA PHE A 541 -12.12 -27.39 -6.22
C PHE A 541 -11.67 -28.66 -6.95
N ASN A 542 -10.61 -28.58 -7.75
CA ASN A 542 -10.00 -29.75 -8.37
C ASN A 542 -9.45 -30.73 -7.33
N HIS A 543 -8.82 -30.22 -6.27
CA HIS A 543 -8.34 -31.06 -5.18
C HIS A 543 -9.50 -31.81 -4.51
N LEU A 544 -10.56 -31.10 -4.10
CA LEU A 544 -11.73 -31.70 -3.45
C LEU A 544 -12.40 -32.79 -4.30
N VAL A 545 -12.48 -32.59 -5.63
CA VAL A 545 -13.04 -33.58 -6.56
C VAL A 545 -12.18 -34.85 -6.65
N ASN A 546 -10.86 -34.73 -6.47
CA ASN A 546 -9.93 -35.85 -6.57
C ASN A 546 -9.54 -36.45 -5.20
N GLU A 547 -9.98 -35.85 -4.09
CA GLU A 547 -9.72 -36.33 -2.72
C GLU A 547 -10.59 -37.54 -2.35
N LEU A 548 -11.78 -37.67 -2.94
CA LEU A 548 -12.69 -38.78 -2.68
C LEU A 548 -12.18 -40.09 -3.28
N GLU A 549 -12.00 -41.11 -2.43
CA GLU A 549 -11.77 -42.49 -2.88
C GLU A 549 -13.08 -43.11 -3.40
N GLY A 550 -13.11 -43.57 -4.66
CA GLY A 550 -14.25 -44.26 -5.25
C GLY A 550 -14.84 -43.59 -6.50
N GLU A 551 -16.17 -43.63 -6.65
CA GLU A 551 -16.86 -42.99 -7.78
C GLU A 551 -16.76 -41.47 -7.68
N LYS A 552 -16.39 -40.82 -8.79
CA LYS A 552 -16.27 -39.36 -8.84
C LYS A 552 -17.65 -38.70 -8.65
N PRO A 553 -17.71 -37.58 -7.90
CA PRO A 553 -18.95 -36.83 -7.72
C PRO A 553 -19.45 -36.28 -9.06
N LYS A 554 -20.77 -36.19 -9.22
CA LYS A 554 -21.41 -35.69 -10.45
C LYS A 554 -21.51 -34.17 -10.46
N SER A 555 -21.54 -33.54 -9.30
CA SER A 555 -21.63 -32.09 -9.19
C SER A 555 -20.87 -31.51 -8.01
N LEU A 556 -20.51 -30.23 -8.12
CA LEU A 556 -19.97 -29.42 -7.04
C LEU A 556 -20.89 -28.23 -6.82
N TRP A 557 -21.41 -28.08 -5.61
CA TRP A 557 -22.24 -26.94 -5.21
C TRP A 557 -21.47 -26.03 -4.26
N VAL A 558 -21.56 -24.72 -4.49
CA VAL A 558 -20.96 -23.68 -3.66
C VAL A 558 -22.06 -22.80 -3.10
N ASN A 559 -22.10 -22.66 -1.78
CA ASN A 559 -22.95 -21.70 -1.11
C ASN A 559 -22.48 -20.28 -1.45
N PHE A 560 -23.19 -19.64 -2.35
CA PHE A 560 -22.92 -18.28 -2.78
C PHE A 560 -24.14 -17.38 -2.54
N GLN A 561 -23.89 -16.26 -1.86
CA GLN A 561 -24.88 -15.23 -1.61
C GLN A 561 -24.35 -13.90 -2.17
N PRO A 562 -24.97 -13.34 -3.20
CA PRO A 562 -24.55 -12.05 -3.75
C PRO A 562 -24.62 -10.96 -2.68
N THR A 563 -23.55 -10.20 -2.55
CA THR A 563 -23.45 -8.98 -1.72
C THR A 563 -22.90 -7.84 -2.58
N GLY A 564 -23.01 -6.60 -2.10
CA GLY A 564 -22.41 -5.46 -2.80
C GLY A 564 -20.88 -5.48 -2.87
N ARG A 565 -20.21 -6.47 -2.26
CA ARG A 565 -18.74 -6.51 -2.08
C ARG A 565 -18.07 -7.76 -2.65
N ASN A 566 -18.77 -8.90 -2.76
CA ASN A 566 -18.20 -10.17 -3.24
C ASN A 566 -18.38 -10.42 -4.75
N ILE A 567 -18.43 -9.33 -5.54
CA ILE A 567 -18.43 -9.39 -7.00
C ILE A 567 -17.25 -10.22 -7.54
N PRO A 568 -16.02 -10.11 -7.00
CA PRO A 568 -14.92 -10.95 -7.48
C PRO A 568 -15.14 -12.46 -7.28
N ALA A 569 -15.71 -12.89 -6.15
CA ALA A 569 -16.05 -14.29 -5.94
C ALA A 569 -17.09 -14.79 -6.97
N GLN A 570 -18.07 -13.95 -7.29
CA GLN A 570 -19.07 -14.26 -8.32
C GLN A 570 -18.41 -14.51 -9.68
N GLN A 571 -17.50 -13.61 -10.07
CA GLN A 571 -16.78 -13.70 -11.35
C GLN A 571 -15.94 -14.97 -11.45
N VAL A 572 -15.33 -15.42 -10.35
CA VAL A 572 -14.61 -16.70 -10.29
C VAL A 572 -15.57 -17.85 -10.57
N LEU A 573 -16.70 -17.94 -9.86
CA LEU A 573 -17.69 -19.01 -10.07
C LEU A 573 -18.23 -19.00 -11.51
N GLU A 574 -18.57 -17.84 -12.05
CA GLU A 574 -19.03 -17.70 -13.43
C GLU A 574 -17.98 -18.15 -14.45
N SER A 575 -16.71 -17.80 -14.24
CA SER A 575 -15.60 -18.24 -15.11
C SER A 575 -15.38 -19.76 -15.08
N LEU A 576 -15.76 -20.41 -13.99
CA LEU A 576 -15.71 -21.86 -13.82
C LEU A 576 -17.00 -22.56 -14.27
N ASN A 577 -17.93 -21.86 -14.92
CA ASN A 577 -19.21 -22.37 -15.43
C ASN A 577 -20.21 -22.80 -14.35
N PHE A 578 -20.11 -22.25 -13.13
CA PHE A 578 -21.13 -22.46 -12.12
C PHE A 578 -22.43 -21.74 -12.52
N VAL A 579 -23.56 -22.43 -12.35
CA VAL A 579 -24.88 -21.90 -12.66
C VAL A 579 -25.76 -21.82 -11.40
N PRO A 580 -26.65 -20.83 -11.29
CA PRO A 580 -27.59 -20.74 -10.17
C PRO A 580 -28.50 -21.98 -10.06
N CYS A 581 -28.72 -22.47 -8.85
CA CYS A 581 -29.66 -23.57 -8.62
C CYS A 581 -31.13 -23.09 -8.72
N PRO A 582 -32.03 -23.82 -9.40
CA PRO A 582 -33.45 -23.45 -9.52
C PRO A 582 -34.23 -23.42 -8.19
N SER A 583 -33.81 -24.20 -7.19
CA SER A 583 -34.58 -24.50 -5.99
C SER A 583 -33.94 -24.04 -4.67
N GLY A 584 -32.88 -23.21 -4.69
CA GLY A 584 -32.21 -22.82 -3.45
C GLY A 584 -31.14 -21.74 -3.58
N LYS A 585 -30.43 -21.49 -2.48
CA LYS A 585 -29.24 -20.62 -2.41
C LYS A 585 -28.02 -21.35 -3.03
N GLY A 586 -27.08 -20.58 -3.57
CA GLY A 586 -25.82 -21.10 -4.12
C GLY A 586 -25.82 -21.42 -5.62
N LEU A 587 -24.63 -21.73 -6.12
CA LEU A 587 -24.39 -22.10 -7.52
C LEU A 587 -23.83 -23.52 -7.61
N ARG A 588 -24.06 -24.20 -8.73
CA ARG A 588 -23.64 -25.58 -8.97
C ARG A 588 -22.88 -25.70 -10.28
N LEU A 589 -21.88 -26.57 -10.28
CA LEU A 589 -21.14 -27.04 -11.45
C LEU A 589 -21.48 -28.50 -11.73
N ASP A 590 -21.76 -28.81 -12.99
CA ASP A 590 -21.90 -30.19 -13.48
C ASP A 590 -20.52 -30.72 -13.88
N LEU A 591 -19.97 -31.62 -13.04
CA LEU A 591 -18.63 -32.20 -13.23
C LEU A 591 -18.59 -33.24 -14.37
N SER A 592 -19.74 -33.67 -14.88
CA SER A 592 -19.80 -34.51 -16.08
C SER A 592 -19.56 -33.72 -17.37
N ARG A 593 -19.69 -32.38 -17.32
CA ARG A 593 -19.58 -31.49 -18.48
C ARG A 593 -18.37 -30.56 -18.43
N HIS A 594 -17.87 -30.26 -17.23
CA HIS A 594 -16.81 -29.29 -17.01
C HIS A 594 -15.70 -29.88 -16.15
N THR A 595 -14.45 -29.66 -16.56
CA THR A 595 -13.26 -30.03 -15.78
C THR A 595 -12.77 -28.84 -14.95
N LEU A 596 -12.17 -29.13 -13.80
CA LEU A 596 -11.54 -28.15 -12.92
C LEU A 596 -10.01 -28.24 -12.93
N GLU A 597 -9.41 -29.02 -13.86
CA GLU A 597 -7.97 -29.23 -13.94
C GLU A 597 -7.16 -27.92 -13.84
N CYS A 598 -6.18 -27.92 -12.95
CA CYS A 598 -5.28 -26.79 -12.70
C CYS A 598 -3.84 -27.32 -12.61
N ASN A 599 -3.20 -27.49 -13.76
CA ASN A 599 -1.95 -28.26 -13.87
C ASN A 599 -0.69 -27.44 -13.56
N PHE A 600 -0.83 -26.13 -13.36
CA PHE A 600 0.28 -25.21 -13.10
C PHE A 600 0.45 -24.84 -11.62
N ILE A 601 -0.44 -25.34 -10.74
CA ILE A 601 -0.33 -25.19 -9.29
C ILE A 601 -0.04 -26.56 -8.70
N SER A 602 1.06 -26.66 -7.96
CA SER A 602 1.38 -27.88 -7.22
C SER A 602 0.54 -27.92 -5.95
N VAL A 603 -0.43 -28.82 -5.89
CA VAL A 603 -1.27 -29.00 -4.70
C VAL A 603 -0.72 -30.14 -3.84
N GLN A 604 -0.54 -29.89 -2.55
CA GLN A 604 -0.13 -30.88 -1.54
C GLN A 604 -1.19 -30.97 -0.45
N SER A 605 -1.41 -32.16 0.11
CA SER A 605 -2.31 -32.39 1.24
C SER A 605 -1.63 -33.27 2.29
N SER A 606 -1.81 -32.93 3.56
CA SER A 606 -1.27 -33.66 4.71
C SER A 606 -2.03 -34.95 5.04
N ALA A 607 -3.19 -35.21 4.43
CA ALA A 607 -3.96 -36.44 4.65
C ALA A 607 -3.24 -37.71 4.13
N ALA A 608 -2.35 -37.57 3.14
CA ALA A 608 -1.64 -38.70 2.54
C ALA A 608 -0.44 -39.24 3.36
N GLN A 609 -0.16 -38.69 4.54
CA GLN A 609 1.00 -39.06 5.38
C GLN A 609 0.67 -39.81 6.67
N GLN A 610 -0.61 -40.08 6.98
CA GLN A 610 -0.98 -40.85 8.17
C GLN A 610 -1.20 -42.35 7.93
N GLU A 611 -1.12 -42.83 6.68
CA GLU A 611 -1.24 -44.26 6.34
C GLU A 611 -0.09 -44.77 5.44
N ARG A 612 1.17 -44.43 5.75
CA ARG A 612 2.34 -45.13 5.21
C ARG A 612 3.23 -45.70 6.29
#